data_AF-A0A383A6E4-F1
#
_entry.id   AF-A0A383A6E4-F1
#
_cell.length_a   1.000
_cell.length_b   1.000
_cell.length_c   1.000
_cell.angle_alpha   90.00
_cell.angle_beta   90.00
_cell.angle_gamma   90.00
#
_symmetry.space_group_name_H-M   'P 1'
#
loop_
_entity.id
_entity.type
_entity.pdbx_description
1 polymer ?
#
loop_
_entity_poly.entity_id
_entity_poly.type
_entity_poly.pdbx_seq_one_letter_code
_entity_poly.pdbx_strand_id
1 'polypeptide(L)'
;LHKPNGITTTTIDGKTYALAVGQDDGISIIDISTPSNPAYVSEIEDDADKELEYGRGIEVATINSRTYAFVAAVDDNGLAVIDITDPFNPSYVNEMEDDGAVNLDGAKGVAITTIDGNTYAVVTAYDDDGIEIIRIMG
;
A
#
# COMPACT_ATOMS: atom_id res chain seq x y z
N LEU A 1 -9.74 -10.89 -3.61
CA LEU A 1 -8.66 -11.35 -2.70
C LEU A 1 -8.54 -12.87 -2.68
N HIS A 2 -7.81 -13.37 -3.65
CA HIS A 2 -7.21 -14.67 -3.68
C HIS A 2 -5.90 -14.63 -2.87
N LYS A 3 -5.76 -15.59 -1.96
CA LYS A 3 -4.57 -15.78 -1.11
C LYS A 3 -4.06 -14.46 -0.49
N PRO A 4 -4.84 -13.85 0.43
CA PRO A 4 -4.41 -12.64 1.12
C PRO A 4 -3.09 -12.88 1.87
N ASN A 5 -2.16 -11.94 1.76
CA ASN A 5 -0.81 -12.03 2.35
C ASN A 5 -0.47 -10.83 3.24
N GLY A 6 -0.91 -9.62 2.87
CA GLY A 6 -0.67 -8.40 3.63
C GLY A 6 -1.95 -7.84 4.24
N ILE A 7 -1.86 -7.29 5.45
CA ILE A 7 -2.96 -6.62 6.13
C ILE A 7 -2.44 -5.45 6.95
N THR A 8 -3.17 -4.34 6.92
CA THR A 8 -3.01 -3.25 7.90
C THR A 8 -4.38 -2.72 8.32
N THR A 9 -4.39 -1.85 9.33
CA THR A 9 -5.60 -1.17 9.79
C THR A 9 -5.35 0.33 9.91
N THR A 10 -6.35 1.13 9.59
CA THR A 10 -6.28 2.59 9.74
C THR A 10 -7.60 3.15 10.24
N THR A 11 -7.58 4.39 10.73
CA THR A 11 -8.79 5.12 11.14
C THR A 11 -8.97 6.36 10.27
N ILE A 12 -10.12 6.48 9.63
CA ILE A 12 -10.49 7.61 8.76
C ILE A 12 -11.84 8.12 9.23
N ASP A 13 -11.93 9.41 9.53
CA ASP A 13 -13.15 10.07 10.02
C ASP A 13 -13.86 9.34 11.18
N GLY A 14 -13.07 8.77 12.10
CA GLY A 14 -13.57 8.06 13.27
C GLY A 14 -14.06 6.64 13.03
N LYS A 15 -13.90 6.10 11.81
CA LYS A 15 -14.15 4.70 11.47
C LYS A 15 -12.85 3.93 11.28
N THR A 16 -12.83 2.67 11.71
CA THR A 16 -11.67 1.79 11.56
C THR A 16 -11.86 0.88 10.36
N TYR A 17 -10.85 0.84 9.49
CA TYR A 17 -10.83 0.03 8.28
C TYR A 17 -9.66 -0.95 8.31
N ALA A 18 -9.90 -2.16 7.81
CA ALA A 18 -8.88 -3.13 7.47
C ALA A 18 -8.62 -3.08 5.96
N LEU A 19 -7.35 -3.03 5.58
CA LEU A 19 -6.91 -3.04 4.19
C LEU A 19 -6.08 -4.28 3.95
N ALA A 20 -6.49 -5.11 2.99
CA ALA A 20 -5.88 -6.39 2.70
C ALA A 20 -5.40 -6.46 1.25
N VAL A 21 -4.21 -7.03 1.06
CA VAL A 21 -3.59 -7.32 -0.25
C VAL A 21 -3.30 -8.81 -0.37
N GLY A 22 -3.21 -9.34 -1.59
CA GLY A 22 -3.07 -10.77 -1.84
C GLY A 22 -2.34 -11.09 -3.13
N GLN A 23 -2.53 -12.32 -3.63
CA GLN A 23 -2.07 -12.69 -4.97
C GLN A 23 -2.94 -12.11 -6.09
N ASP A 24 -4.16 -11.68 -5.78
CA ASP A 24 -4.87 -10.81 -6.72
C ASP A 24 -4.28 -9.40 -6.58
N ASP A 25 -3.79 -8.85 -7.68
CA ASP A 25 -4.27 -7.66 -8.38
C ASP A 25 -5.16 -6.68 -7.59
N GLY A 26 -4.78 -6.25 -6.39
CA GLY A 26 -5.49 -5.17 -5.70
C GLY A 26 -5.49 -5.12 -4.18
N ILE A 27 -6.27 -4.18 -3.67
CA ILE A 27 -6.52 -3.94 -2.24
C ILE A 27 -8.01 -4.01 -1.95
N SER A 28 -8.44 -4.84 -1.00
CA SER A 28 -9.81 -4.74 -0.45
C SER A 28 -9.83 -3.90 0.83
N ILE A 29 -10.86 -3.05 0.95
CA ILE A 29 -11.11 -2.21 2.11
C ILE A 29 -12.37 -2.70 2.83
N ILE A 30 -12.25 -2.98 4.12
CA ILE A 30 -13.34 -3.49 4.96
C ILE A 30 -13.52 -2.56 6.16
N ASP A 31 -14.74 -2.06 6.39
CA ASP A 31 -15.11 -1.35 7.61
C ASP A 31 -15.21 -2.37 8.74
N ILE A 32 -14.34 -2.22 9.74
CA ILE A 32 -14.28 -3.05 10.94
C ILE A 32 -14.62 -2.26 12.21
N SER A 33 -15.24 -1.08 12.06
CA SER A 33 -15.63 -0.20 13.17
C SER A 33 -16.58 -0.89 14.16
N THR A 34 -17.36 -1.85 13.67
CA THR A 34 -18.16 -2.76 14.52
C THR A 34 -17.57 -4.16 14.46
N PRO A 35 -16.81 -4.61 15.47
CA PRO A 35 -16.09 -5.90 15.41
C PRO A 35 -16.99 -7.12 15.15
N SER A 36 -18.25 -7.08 15.60
CA SER A 36 -19.23 -8.15 15.38
C SER A 36 -19.90 -8.10 14.00
N ASN A 37 -19.70 -7.03 13.23
CA ASN A 37 -20.29 -6.85 11.90
C ASN A 37 -19.34 -6.11 10.95
N PRO A 38 -18.23 -6.75 10.53
CA PRO A 38 -17.39 -6.22 9.45
C PRO A 38 -18.20 -6.10 8.15
N ALA A 39 -17.95 -5.05 7.38
CA ALA A 39 -18.63 -4.81 6.11
C ALA A 39 -17.62 -4.46 5.02
N TYR A 40 -17.71 -5.12 3.86
CA TYR A 40 -16.96 -4.73 2.68
C TYR A 40 -17.35 -3.30 2.27
N VAL A 41 -16.35 -2.50 1.92
CA VAL A 41 -16.52 -1.08 1.54
C VAL A 41 -16.26 -0.91 0.05
N SER A 42 -15.07 -1.28 -0.40
CA SER A 42 -14.59 -1.07 -1.75
C SER A 42 -13.36 -1.92 -2.01
N GLU A 43 -12.89 -1.90 -3.25
CA GLU A 43 -11.57 -2.37 -3.63
C GLU A 43 -10.96 -1.47 -4.70
N ILE A 44 -9.65 -1.56 -4.84
CA ILE A 44 -8.93 -1.13 -6.04
C ILE A 44 -8.35 -2.37 -6.68
N GLU A 45 -8.71 -2.59 -7.94
CA GLU A 45 -8.14 -3.66 -8.77
C GLU A 45 -6.88 -3.14 -9.46
N ASP A 46 -5.95 -4.04 -9.66
CA ASP A 46 -4.77 -3.83 -10.49
C ASP A 46 -5.16 -3.80 -11.98
N ASP A 47 -4.34 -3.12 -12.77
CA ASP A 47 -4.37 -3.16 -14.22
C ASP A 47 -2.99 -2.83 -14.77
N ALA A 48 -2.84 -2.77 -16.09
CA ALA A 48 -1.55 -2.54 -16.73
C ALA A 48 -0.85 -1.22 -16.38
N ASP A 49 -1.50 -0.32 -15.63
CA ASP A 49 -0.95 0.95 -15.18
C ASP A 49 -0.80 1.02 -13.65
N LYS A 50 -1.01 -0.09 -12.92
CA LYS A 50 -0.90 -0.17 -11.46
C LYS A 50 0.08 -1.28 -11.11
N GLU A 51 0.89 -1.00 -10.10
CA GLU A 51 1.89 -1.96 -9.60
C GLU A 51 1.36 -2.66 -8.34
N LEU A 52 0.29 -3.45 -8.46
CA LEU A 52 -0.36 -4.16 -7.35
C LEU A 52 -0.42 -5.70 -7.52
N GLU A 53 0.11 -6.28 -8.59
CA GLU A 53 0.19 -7.73 -8.78
C GLU A 53 1.03 -8.37 -7.67
N TYR A 54 0.40 -9.31 -6.97
CA TYR A 54 0.95 -9.97 -5.80
C TYR A 54 1.40 -9.00 -4.67
N GLY A 55 0.54 -8.05 -4.32
CA GLY A 55 0.70 -7.19 -3.13
C GLY A 55 0.99 -7.98 -1.83
N ARG A 56 2.10 -7.63 -1.17
CA ARG A 56 2.62 -8.38 -0.01
C ARG A 56 2.78 -7.56 1.25
N GLY A 57 3.38 -6.38 1.13
CA GLY A 57 3.52 -5.42 2.22
C GLY A 57 2.49 -4.32 2.05
N ILE A 58 1.82 -3.92 3.13
CA ILE A 58 0.93 -2.76 3.11
C ILE A 58 1.10 -1.94 4.39
N GLU A 59 1.25 -0.63 4.25
CA GLU A 59 1.29 0.33 5.36
C GLU A 59 0.43 1.55 5.04
N VAL A 60 -0.08 2.24 6.06
CA VAL A 60 -0.91 3.44 5.88
C VAL A 60 -0.28 4.64 6.59
N ALA A 61 -0.25 5.78 5.90
CA ALA A 61 0.18 7.04 6.51
C ALA A 61 -0.73 8.21 6.10
N THR A 62 -0.90 9.16 7.02
CA THR A 62 -1.57 10.43 6.73
C THR A 62 -0.52 11.50 6.44
N ILE A 63 -0.60 12.11 5.26
CA ILE A 63 0.32 13.13 4.77
C ILE A 63 -0.54 14.32 4.32
N ASN A 64 -0.28 15.52 4.86
CA ASN A 64 -1.01 16.75 4.50
C ASN A 64 -2.55 16.59 4.53
N SER A 65 -3.06 15.95 5.59
CA SER A 65 -4.49 15.65 5.80
C SER A 65 -5.14 14.71 4.78
N ARG A 66 -4.33 13.99 3.99
CA ARG A 66 -4.76 12.91 3.11
C ARG A 66 -4.20 11.59 3.62
N THR A 67 -4.95 10.51 3.47
CA THR A 67 -4.54 9.18 3.95
C THR A 67 -4.20 8.31 2.76
N TYR A 68 -3.01 7.71 2.80
CA TYR A 68 -2.47 6.90 1.71
C TYR A 68 -2.14 5.49 2.19
N ALA A 69 -2.45 4.50 1.36
CA ALA A 69 -1.91 3.16 1.47
C ALA A 69 -0.68 3.03 0.57
N PHE A 70 0.34 2.35 1.08
CA PHE A 70 1.59 2.07 0.39
C PHE A 70 1.71 0.57 0.28
N VAL A 71 1.78 0.03 -0.94
CA VAL A 71 1.78 -1.41 -1.19
C VAL A 71 3.07 -1.81 -1.88
N ALA A 72 3.82 -2.72 -1.27
CA ALA A 72 4.94 -3.40 -1.91
C ALA A 72 4.40 -4.62 -2.65
N ALA A 73 4.57 -4.65 -3.97
CA ALA A 73 4.08 -5.67 -4.88
C ALA A 73 5.25 -6.52 -5.40
N VAL A 74 5.13 -7.83 -5.27
CA VAL A 74 6.27 -8.74 -5.52
C VAL A 74 6.50 -8.93 -7.01
N ASP A 75 5.44 -9.21 -7.77
CA ASP A 75 5.58 -9.60 -9.18
C ASP A 75 5.77 -8.37 -10.08
N ASP A 76 5.22 -7.24 -9.64
CA ASP A 76 5.39 -5.91 -10.25
C ASP A 76 6.69 -5.19 -9.84
N ASN A 77 7.44 -5.73 -8.88
CA ASN A 77 8.74 -5.18 -8.47
C ASN A 77 8.65 -3.69 -8.05
N GLY A 78 7.62 -3.36 -7.28
CA GLY A 78 7.25 -1.96 -7.10
C GLY A 78 6.65 -1.60 -5.75
N LEU A 79 6.54 -0.30 -5.54
CA LEU A 79 5.80 0.35 -4.46
C LEU A 79 4.68 1.22 -5.05
N ALA A 80 3.44 0.78 -4.92
CA ALA A 80 2.27 1.58 -5.29
C ALA A 80 1.82 2.50 -4.14
N VAL A 81 1.35 3.69 -4.51
CA VAL A 81 0.79 4.70 -3.60
C VAL A 81 -0.68 4.95 -3.95
N ILE A 82 -1.57 4.61 -3.04
CA ILE A 82 -3.02 4.71 -3.23
C ILE A 82 -3.58 5.74 -2.25
N ASP A 83 -4.31 6.73 -2.76
CA ASP A 83 -5.12 7.62 -1.93
C ASP A 83 -6.36 6.87 -1.45
N ILE A 84 -6.50 6.75 -0.14
CA ILE A 84 -7.63 6.11 0.54
C ILE A 84 -8.37 7.10 1.44
N THR A 85 -8.18 8.41 1.25
CA THR A 85 -8.82 9.47 2.05
C THR A 85 -10.33 9.33 2.05
N ASP A 86 -10.92 8.98 0.89
CA ASP A 86 -12.27 8.43 0.81
C ASP A 86 -12.18 6.91 0.64
N PRO A 87 -12.40 6.10 1.70
CA PRO A 87 -12.30 4.65 1.61
C PRO A 87 -13.37 4.04 0.71
N PHE A 88 -14.42 4.77 0.32
CA PHE A 88 -15.43 4.29 -0.63
C PHE A 88 -14.98 4.45 -2.09
N ASN A 89 -14.03 5.34 -2.35
CA ASN A 89 -13.53 5.65 -3.68
C ASN A 89 -11.99 5.81 -3.65
N PRO A 90 -11.24 4.74 -3.35
CA PRO A 90 -9.79 4.80 -3.39
C PRO A 90 -9.29 5.09 -4.80
N SER A 91 -8.18 5.80 -4.92
CA SER A 91 -7.59 6.13 -6.22
C SER A 91 -6.09 5.94 -6.23
N TYR A 92 -5.59 5.31 -7.29
CA TYR A 92 -4.17 5.23 -7.59
C TYR A 92 -3.57 6.63 -7.76
N VAL A 93 -2.38 6.85 -7.20
CA VAL A 93 -1.71 8.17 -7.23
C VAL A 93 -0.39 8.11 -7.98
N ASN A 94 0.45 7.13 -7.65
CA ASN A 94 1.81 7.01 -8.17
C ASN A 94 2.41 5.64 -7.83
N GLU A 95 3.47 5.28 -8.53
CA GLU A 95 4.33 4.13 -8.23
C GLU A 95 5.81 4.49 -8.22
N MET A 96 6.59 3.52 -7.76
CA MET A 96 8.00 3.37 -8.08
C MET A 96 8.25 1.90 -8.40
N GLU A 97 8.90 1.65 -9.53
CA GLU A 97 9.25 0.31 -10.03
C GLU A 97 10.76 0.14 -10.05
N ASP A 98 11.21 -1.11 -10.07
CA ASP A 98 12.59 -1.44 -10.39
C ASP A 98 12.92 -1.12 -11.86
N ASP A 99 13.80 -0.14 -12.06
CA ASP A 99 14.38 0.23 -13.35
C ASP A 99 15.90 -0.02 -13.41
N GLY A 100 16.44 -0.74 -12.43
CA GLY A 100 17.87 -0.98 -12.19
C GLY A 100 18.61 0.17 -11.51
N ALA A 101 17.96 1.31 -11.24
CA ALA A 101 18.52 2.41 -10.45
C ALA A 101 18.05 2.39 -8.98
N VAL A 102 16.91 1.77 -8.70
CA VAL A 102 16.35 1.53 -7.35
C VAL A 102 16.27 0.04 -7.08
N ASN A 103 16.36 -0.39 -5.82
CA ASN A 103 16.32 -1.81 -5.47
C ASN A 103 14.90 -2.24 -5.09
N LEU A 104 14.09 -2.63 -6.06
CA LEU A 104 12.69 -3.01 -5.85
C LEU A 104 12.32 -4.40 -6.43
N ASP A 105 13.26 -5.16 -7.00
CA ASP A 105 13.02 -6.52 -7.48
C ASP A 105 12.52 -7.41 -6.33
N GLY A 106 11.31 -7.94 -6.50
CA GLY A 106 10.62 -8.70 -5.47
C GLY A 106 10.35 -7.90 -4.19
N ALA A 107 9.81 -6.68 -4.30
CA ALA A 107 9.41 -5.84 -3.17
C ALA A 107 8.43 -6.58 -2.23
N LYS A 108 8.69 -6.56 -0.90
CA LYS A 108 7.91 -7.34 0.09
C LYS A 108 7.41 -6.58 1.29
N GLY A 109 8.29 -5.84 1.93
CA GLY A 109 8.01 -5.16 3.18
C GLY A 109 8.05 -3.67 2.93
N VAL A 110 7.15 -2.92 3.58
CA VAL A 110 7.14 -1.47 3.54
C VAL A 110 6.95 -0.92 4.95
N ALA A 111 7.71 0.12 5.29
CA ALA A 111 7.49 0.93 6.47
C ALA A 111 7.50 2.41 6.06
N ILE A 112 6.63 3.21 6.67
CA ILE A 112 6.54 4.65 6.41
C ILE A 112 7.03 5.43 7.62
N THR A 113 7.90 6.42 7.39
CA THR A 113 8.44 7.28 8.44
C THR A 113 8.55 8.73 7.99
N THR A 114 8.64 9.66 8.94
CA THR A 114 8.84 11.10 8.66
C THR A 114 10.14 11.57 9.29
N ILE A 115 10.98 12.22 8.49
CA ILE A 115 12.27 12.79 8.91
C ILE A 115 12.33 14.24 8.44
N ASP A 116 12.49 15.17 9.38
CA ASP A 116 12.56 16.61 9.13
C ASP A 116 11.41 17.15 8.24
N GLY A 117 10.20 16.64 8.49
CA GLY A 117 8.99 17.04 7.78
C GLY A 117 8.76 16.33 6.43
N ASN A 118 9.67 15.44 6.01
CA ASN A 118 9.54 14.72 4.75
C ASN A 118 9.15 13.26 5.02
N THR A 119 8.24 12.72 4.22
CA THR A 119 7.79 11.33 4.35
C THR A 119 8.62 10.41 3.46
N TYR A 120 9.05 9.30 4.04
CA TYR A 120 9.84 8.27 3.38
C TYR A 120 9.17 6.92 3.48
N ALA A 121 9.21 6.15 2.40
CA ALA A 121 8.98 4.72 2.42
C ALA A 121 10.32 3.99 2.51
N VAL A 122 10.39 2.97 3.35
CA VAL A 122 11.52 2.05 3.46
C VAL A 122 11.01 0.69 3.01
N VAL A 123 11.52 0.22 1.87
CA VAL A 123 11.04 -0.99 1.21
C VAL A 123 12.11 -2.05 1.24
N THR A 124 11.76 -3.28 1.62
CA THR A 124 12.67 -4.43 1.49
C THR A 124 12.40 -5.15 0.18
N ALA A 125 13.44 -5.40 -0.61
CA ALA A 125 13.38 -6.10 -1.89
C ALA A 125 14.09 -7.45 -1.74
N TYR A 126 13.36 -8.53 -2.03
CA TYR A 126 13.87 -9.88 -1.77
C TYR A 126 14.78 -10.40 -2.87
N ASP A 127 14.48 -10.10 -4.14
CA ASP A 127 15.24 -10.62 -5.26
C ASP A 127 16.49 -9.75 -5.53
N ASP A 128 16.44 -8.45 -5.15
CA ASP A 128 17.60 -7.55 -5.10
C ASP A 128 18.49 -7.69 -3.83
N ASP A 129 18.11 -8.53 -2.86
CA ASP A 129 18.80 -8.66 -1.57
C ASP A 129 19.00 -7.30 -0.84
N GLY A 130 18.02 -6.39 -0.97
CA GLY A 130 18.20 -4.95 -0.72
C GLY A 130 17.16 -4.26 0.15
N ILE A 131 17.45 -3.00 0.48
CA ILE A 131 16.51 -2.05 1.07
C ILE A 131 16.58 -0.76 0.26
N GLU A 132 15.43 -0.27 -0.18
CA GLU A 132 15.28 1.01 -0.88
C GLU A 132 14.63 2.05 0.05
N ILE A 133 15.14 3.29 0.02
CA ILE A 133 14.61 4.40 0.83
C ILE A 133 14.12 5.49 -0.10
N ILE A 134 12.81 5.58 -0.20
CA ILE A 134 12.11 6.42 -1.15
C ILE A 134 11.59 7.66 -0.44
N ARG A 135 11.86 8.84 -0.98
CA ARG A 135 11.17 10.06 -0.56
C ARG A 135 9.84 10.18 -1.30
N ILE A 136 8.73 10.18 -0.56
CA ILE A 136 7.37 10.22 -1.12
C ILE A 136 6.89 11.65 -1.32
N MET A 137 6.90 12.45 -0.25
CA MET A 137 6.40 13.84 -0.25
C MET A 137 7.23 14.69 0.71
N GLY A 138 7.24 16.01 0.48
CA GLY A 138 7.79 17.03 1.37
C GLY A 138 6.79 18.15 1.61
#